data_AF-F8KGE3-F1
#
_entry.id   AF-F8KGE3-F1
#
_cell.length_a   1.000
_cell.length_b   1.000
_cell.length_c   1.000
_cell.angle_alpha   90.00
_cell.angle_beta   90.00
_cell.angle_gamma   90.00
#
_symmetry.space_group_name_H-M   'P 1'
#
loop_
_entity.id
_entity.type
_entity.pdbx_description
1 polymer ?
#
loop_
_entity_poly.entity_id
_entity_poly.type
_entity_poly.pdbx_seq_one_letter_code
_entity_poly.pdbx_strand_id
1 'polypeptide(L)'
;MEKSVKWSIGTVIVLLGVMIGGFRFFEKIDNGNVGVRYSMSGGVRDSALSQGVHFVGLDKVTQYPVRSQTVKQKVGSATKDGKKTTVNITYAYHVDPTKAAKVYKKFGSADIKSVENGWLNQKLQKASRDELSKYSLLDVMGSGSAKVQGAILKDFQKSVEDQGFIVEDLSFGVPDVDAQTQKSIDDLIKTSQDNERAKLEAKTKKTEAEADANAKIARAEGEAKANKKISDSITDKNIQYMEAQAHLKHGFVTVQGANGVIVDQTGNK
;
A
#
# COMPACT_ATOMS: atom_id res chain seq x y z
N MET A 1 80.90 -19.48 -23.46
CA MET A 1 79.96 -19.25 -22.33
C MET A 1 78.98 -18.12 -22.59
N GLU A 2 79.36 -17.01 -23.22
CA GLU A 2 78.40 -15.90 -23.47
C GLU A 2 77.21 -16.26 -24.39
N LYS A 3 77.41 -17.05 -25.44
CA LYS A 3 76.32 -17.41 -26.39
C LYS A 3 75.25 -18.31 -25.75
N SER A 4 75.65 -19.25 -24.89
CA SER A 4 74.72 -20.14 -24.18
C SER A 4 73.92 -19.40 -23.12
N VAL A 5 74.52 -18.41 -22.44
CA VAL A 5 73.85 -17.52 -21.48
C VAL A 5 72.84 -16.59 -22.17
N LYS A 6 73.18 -16.05 -23.35
CA LYS A 6 72.24 -15.23 -24.15
C LYS A 6 71.03 -16.05 -24.65
N TRP A 7 71.24 -17.31 -25.04
CA TRP A 7 70.15 -18.21 -25.43
C TRP A 7 69.25 -18.59 -24.27
N SER A 8 69.79 -18.89 -23.09
CA SER A 8 68.98 -19.21 -21.91
C SER A 8 68.19 -18.00 -21.40
N ILE A 9 68.76 -16.79 -21.43
CA ILE A 9 68.03 -15.55 -21.13
C ILE A 9 66.89 -15.31 -22.15
N GLY A 10 67.15 -15.53 -23.44
CA GLY A 10 66.14 -15.41 -24.49
C GLY A 10 64.96 -16.38 -24.28
N THR A 11 65.24 -17.64 -23.95
CA THR A 11 64.20 -18.65 -23.67
C THR A 11 63.36 -18.29 -22.44
N VAL A 12 63.97 -17.77 -21.38
CA VAL A 12 63.24 -17.33 -20.18
C VAL A 12 62.33 -16.14 -20.47
N ILE A 13 62.78 -15.17 -21.27
CA ILE A 13 61.96 -14.02 -21.69
C ILE A 13 60.78 -14.46 -22.56
N VAL A 14 60.99 -15.40 -23.48
CA VAL A 14 59.91 -15.96 -24.32
C VAL A 14 58.91 -16.73 -23.46
N LEU A 15 59.38 -17.57 -22.52
CA LEU A 15 58.50 -18.30 -21.60
C LEU A 15 57.69 -17.38 -20.69
N LEU A 16 58.29 -16.31 -20.16
CA LEU A 16 57.58 -15.28 -19.39
C LEU A 16 56.58 -14.52 -20.26
N GLY A 17 56.95 -14.18 -21.50
CA GLY A 17 56.05 -13.53 -22.46
C GLY A 17 54.84 -14.40 -22.81
N VAL A 18 55.05 -15.72 -22.99
CA VAL A 18 53.96 -16.69 -23.24
C VAL A 18 53.12 -16.91 -21.99
N MET A 19 53.70 -16.96 -20.79
CA MET A 19 52.92 -17.07 -19.55
C MET A 19 52.03 -15.84 -19.33
N ILE A 20 52.60 -14.63 -19.44
CA ILE A 20 51.87 -13.37 -19.24
C ILE A 20 50.84 -13.17 -20.37
N GLY A 21 51.20 -13.49 -21.62
CA GLY A 21 50.29 -13.46 -22.76
C GLY A 21 49.16 -14.48 -22.65
N GLY A 22 49.45 -15.67 -22.10
CA GLY A 22 48.50 -16.76 -21.87
C GLY A 22 47.35 -16.36 -20.94
N PHE A 23 47.62 -15.59 -19.89
CA PHE A 23 46.59 -15.10 -18.97
C PHE A 23 45.59 -14.14 -19.62
N ARG A 24 45.98 -13.46 -20.71
CA ARG A 24 45.09 -12.51 -21.41
C ARG A 24 43.95 -13.20 -22.16
N PHE A 25 44.03 -14.51 -22.38
CA PHE A 25 42.99 -15.30 -23.05
C PHE A 25 41.95 -15.88 -22.08
N PHE A 26 42.12 -15.71 -20.77
CA PHE A 26 41.19 -16.17 -19.75
C PHE A 26 40.52 -14.97 -19.07
N GLU A 27 39.19 -15.03 -18.95
CA GLU A 27 38.43 -14.04 -18.19
C GLU A 27 37.77 -14.74 -17.00
N LYS A 28 37.85 -14.10 -15.82
CA LYS A 28 37.10 -14.52 -14.65
C LYS A 28 35.79 -13.75 -14.58
N ILE A 29 34.68 -14.49 -14.58
CA ILE A 29 33.36 -13.94 -14.36
C ILE A 29 33.05 -14.04 -12.88
N ASP A 30 32.77 -12.88 -12.28
CA ASP A 30 32.53 -12.79 -10.86
C ASP A 30 31.21 -13.45 -10.48
N ASN A 31 31.13 -13.91 -9.23
CA ASN A 31 29.92 -14.52 -8.70
C ASN A 31 28.76 -13.53 -8.75
N GLY A 32 27.60 -14.00 -9.21
CA GLY A 32 26.40 -13.18 -9.39
C GLY A 32 26.39 -12.33 -10.67
N ASN A 33 27.31 -12.60 -11.61
CA ASN A 33 27.34 -12.00 -12.94
C ASN A 33 27.30 -13.07 -14.05
N VAL A 34 26.93 -12.64 -15.25
CA VAL A 34 27.14 -13.38 -16.50
C VAL A 34 27.97 -12.56 -17.47
N GLY A 35 28.88 -13.21 -18.19
CA GLY A 35 29.76 -12.57 -19.16
C GLY A 35 29.21 -12.70 -20.58
N VAL A 36 29.07 -11.59 -21.29
CA VAL A 36 28.76 -11.60 -22.73
C VAL A 36 30.03 -11.34 -23.51
N ARG A 37 30.31 -12.22 -24.48
CA ARG A 37 31.48 -12.12 -25.35
C ARG A 37 31.17 -11.32 -26.60
N TYR A 38 32.06 -10.40 -26.93
CA TYR A 38 32.09 -9.68 -28.20
C TYR A 38 33.40 -9.93 -28.93
N SER A 39 33.29 -10.47 -30.14
CA SER A 39 34.41 -10.74 -31.02
C SER A 39 34.49 -9.64 -32.08
N MET A 40 35.66 -9.03 -32.28
CA MET A 40 35.83 -7.95 -33.27
C MET A 40 35.56 -8.41 -34.71
N SER A 41 35.70 -9.71 -35.01
CA SER A 41 35.46 -10.29 -36.34
C SER A 41 34.08 -10.93 -36.51
N GLY A 42 33.32 -11.13 -35.43
CA GLY A 42 32.10 -11.96 -35.43
C GLY A 42 30.93 -11.41 -34.61
N GLY A 43 31.06 -10.23 -34.02
CA GLY A 43 30.01 -9.60 -33.24
C GLY A 43 29.76 -10.26 -31.88
N VAL A 44 28.54 -10.10 -31.36
CA VAL A 44 28.13 -10.61 -30.05
C VAL A 44 27.85 -12.10 -30.14
N ARG A 45 28.46 -12.90 -29.25
CA ARG A 45 28.17 -14.32 -29.12
C ARG A 45 26.86 -14.50 -28.34
N ASP A 46 25.96 -15.34 -28.83
CA ASP A 46 24.62 -15.49 -28.24
C ASP A 46 24.62 -16.24 -26.89
N SER A 47 25.63 -17.07 -26.62
CA SER A 47 25.76 -17.73 -25.32
C SER A 47 26.46 -16.83 -24.31
N ALA A 48 25.74 -16.48 -23.25
CA ALA A 48 26.34 -15.91 -22.04
C ALA A 48 27.22 -16.96 -21.34
N LEU A 49 28.29 -16.50 -20.72
CA LEU A 49 29.19 -17.30 -19.90
C LEU A 49 28.75 -17.20 -18.43
N SER A 50 28.70 -18.34 -17.75
CA SER A 50 28.39 -18.43 -16.32
C SER A 50 29.52 -17.91 -15.44
N GLN A 51 29.30 -17.87 -14.12
CA GLN A 51 30.36 -17.61 -13.15
C GLN A 51 31.52 -18.61 -13.28
N GLY A 52 32.75 -18.13 -13.09
CA GLY A 52 33.96 -18.96 -13.18
C GLY A 52 35.00 -18.42 -14.15
N VAL A 53 36.08 -19.19 -14.34
CA VAL A 53 37.16 -18.85 -15.26
C VAL A 53 36.86 -19.49 -16.61
N HIS A 54 36.76 -18.66 -17.65
CA HIS A 54 36.48 -19.11 -19.00
C HIS A 54 37.61 -18.69 -19.96
N PHE A 55 37.98 -19.58 -20.87
CA PHE A 55 38.84 -19.23 -22.00
C PHE A 55 38.03 -18.45 -23.02
N VAL A 56 38.38 -17.18 -23.24
CA VAL A 56 37.65 -16.25 -24.11
C VAL A 56 38.45 -15.81 -25.33
N GLY A 57 39.71 -16.25 -25.46
CA GLY A 57 40.51 -15.89 -26.61
C GLY A 57 40.81 -14.38 -26.63
N LEU A 58 40.59 -13.73 -27.77
CA LEU A 58 40.73 -12.28 -27.94
C LEU A 58 39.39 -11.54 -27.77
N ASP A 59 38.31 -12.24 -27.43
CA ASP A 59 36.99 -11.64 -27.30
C ASP A 59 36.94 -10.72 -26.07
N LYS A 60 36.29 -9.56 -26.22
CA LYS A 60 36.03 -8.66 -25.10
C LYS A 60 34.83 -9.20 -24.32
N VAL A 61 34.99 -9.36 -23.01
CA VAL A 61 33.90 -9.78 -22.11
C VAL A 61 33.32 -8.56 -21.42
N THR A 62 32.00 -8.50 -21.31
CA THR A 62 31.30 -7.51 -20.47
C THR A 62 30.37 -8.26 -19.54
N GLN A 63 30.49 -7.97 -18.24
CA GLN A 63 29.76 -8.67 -17.20
C GLN A 63 28.48 -7.91 -16.86
N TYR A 64 27.37 -8.64 -16.73
CA TYR A 64 26.09 -8.12 -16.29
C TYR A 64 25.64 -8.81 -15.01
N PRO A 65 25.09 -8.07 -14.03
CA PRO A 65 24.65 -8.66 -12.78
C PRO A 65 23.37 -9.45 -12.99
N VAL A 66 23.43 -10.73 -12.63
CA VAL A 66 22.26 -11.62 -12.52
C VAL A 66 21.75 -11.71 -11.09
N ARG A 67 22.52 -11.19 -10.13
CA ARG A 67 22.06 -10.93 -8.77
C ARG A 67 21.32 -9.60 -8.69
N SER A 68 20.37 -9.50 -7.77
CA SER A 68 19.63 -8.27 -7.48
C SER A 68 20.57 -7.10 -7.19
N GLN A 69 20.31 -5.97 -7.86
CA GLN A 69 20.93 -4.66 -7.64
C GLN A 69 19.86 -3.70 -7.16
N THR A 70 20.16 -2.95 -6.10
CA THR A 70 19.29 -1.89 -5.59
C THR A 70 19.75 -0.53 -6.11
N VAL A 71 18.86 0.19 -6.78
CA VAL A 71 19.13 1.52 -7.32
C VAL A 71 18.18 2.53 -6.72
N LYS A 72 18.70 3.70 -6.34
CA LYS A 72 17.93 4.83 -5.82
C LYS A 72 17.94 5.96 -6.85
N GLN A 73 16.76 6.45 -7.22
CA GLN A 73 16.59 7.52 -8.19
C GLN A 73 15.58 8.55 -7.71
N LYS A 74 15.81 9.81 -8.05
CA LYS A 74 14.84 10.90 -7.81
C LYS A 74 14.01 11.12 -9.06
N VAL A 75 12.70 11.04 -8.94
CA VAL A 75 11.77 11.27 -10.04
C VAL A 75 10.90 12.48 -9.71
N GLY A 76 11.00 13.51 -10.55
CA GLY A 76 10.12 14.67 -10.50
C GLY A 76 8.98 14.50 -11.49
N SER A 77 7.75 14.65 -11.02
CA SER A 77 6.55 14.66 -11.87
C SER A 77 5.50 15.63 -11.33
N ALA A 78 4.52 15.96 -12.17
CA ALA A 78 3.25 16.48 -11.70
C ALA A 78 2.29 15.33 -11.38
N THR A 79 1.51 15.48 -10.32
CA THR A 79 0.36 14.61 -9.99
C THR A 79 -0.88 15.04 -10.79
N LYS A 80 -1.97 14.27 -10.69
CA LYS A 80 -3.25 14.55 -11.36
C LYS A 80 -3.80 15.96 -11.06
N ASP A 81 -3.57 16.46 -9.85
CA ASP A 81 -3.95 17.78 -9.38
C ASP A 81 -2.95 18.89 -9.78
N GLY A 82 -1.98 18.58 -10.65
CA GLY A 82 -1.02 19.54 -11.19
C GLY A 82 0.06 19.98 -10.20
N LYS A 83 0.16 19.33 -9.04
CA LYS A 83 1.18 19.63 -8.03
C LYS A 83 2.50 19.02 -8.47
N LYS A 84 3.55 19.84 -8.50
CA LYS A 84 4.91 19.38 -8.77
C LYS A 84 5.43 18.67 -7.53
N THR A 85 5.90 17.45 -7.72
CA THR A 85 6.26 16.56 -6.63
C THR A 85 7.51 15.78 -7.00
N THR A 86 8.46 15.70 -6.08
CA THR A 86 9.66 14.88 -6.25
C THR A 86 9.58 13.68 -5.35
N VAL A 87 9.75 12.49 -5.93
CA VAL A 87 9.67 11.22 -5.21
C VAL A 87 11.02 10.51 -5.28
N ASN A 88 11.52 10.05 -4.13
CA ASN A 88 12.70 9.20 -4.05
C ASN A 88 12.25 7.74 -4.23
N ILE A 89 12.54 7.17 -5.40
CA ILE A 89 12.21 5.79 -5.76
C ILE A 89 13.44 4.90 -5.53
N THR A 90 13.23 3.76 -4.89
CA THR A 90 14.18 2.66 -4.79
C THR A 90 13.60 1.46 -5.53
N TYR A 91 14.37 0.86 -6.44
CA TYR A 91 13.96 -0.35 -7.14
C TYR A 91 15.07 -1.39 -7.14
N ALA A 92 14.68 -2.66 -7.08
CA ALA A 92 15.56 -3.80 -7.24
C ALA A 92 15.42 -4.40 -8.64
N TYR A 93 16.55 -4.72 -9.28
CA TYR A 93 16.54 -5.36 -10.60
C TYR A 93 17.72 -6.32 -10.79
N HIS A 94 17.60 -7.24 -11.73
CA HIS A 94 18.72 -8.04 -12.24
C HIS A 94 18.59 -8.25 -13.75
N VAL A 95 19.67 -8.69 -14.40
CA VAL A 95 19.64 -9.08 -15.82
C VAL A 95 19.22 -10.54 -15.94
N ASP A 96 18.28 -10.80 -16.85
CA ASP A 96 17.93 -12.16 -17.26
C ASP A 96 19.14 -12.82 -17.96
N PRO A 97 19.71 -13.90 -17.40
CA PRO A 97 20.86 -14.60 -17.99
C PRO A 97 20.64 -15.00 -19.46
N THR A 98 19.41 -15.38 -19.81
CA THR A 98 19.04 -15.85 -21.15
C THR A 98 18.98 -14.73 -22.18
N LYS A 99 18.83 -13.48 -21.72
CA LYS A 99 18.75 -12.28 -22.56
C LYS A 99 19.98 -11.38 -22.45
N ALA A 100 21.02 -11.79 -21.72
CA ALA A 100 22.23 -10.97 -21.52
C ALA A 100 22.89 -10.56 -22.86
N ALA A 101 22.91 -11.43 -23.87
CA ALA A 101 23.39 -11.08 -25.21
C ALA A 101 22.57 -9.93 -25.86
N LYS A 102 21.26 -9.87 -25.61
CA LYS A 102 20.37 -8.80 -26.08
C LYS A 102 20.66 -7.48 -25.37
N VAL A 103 20.92 -7.53 -24.05
CA VAL A 103 21.39 -6.36 -23.28
C VAL A 103 22.66 -5.79 -23.93
N TYR A 104 23.66 -6.63 -24.18
CA TYR A 104 24.91 -6.17 -24.83
C TYR A 104 24.67 -5.61 -26.23
N LYS A 105 23.86 -6.26 -27.07
CA LYS A 105 23.57 -5.75 -28.42
C LYS A 105 22.96 -4.33 -28.39
N LYS A 106 22.22 -3.99 -27.33
CA LYS A 106 21.61 -2.67 -27.18
C LYS A 106 22.52 -1.62 -26.57
N PHE A 107 23.28 -1.96 -25.52
CA PHE A 107 24.07 -0.98 -24.77
C PHE A 107 25.57 -1.04 -25.09
N GLY A 108 26.00 -2.00 -25.91
CA GLY A 108 27.40 -2.25 -26.22
C GLY A 108 28.20 -2.57 -24.96
N SER A 109 29.44 -2.11 -24.92
CA SER A 109 30.31 -2.24 -23.75
C SER A 109 30.09 -1.16 -22.69
N ALA A 110 28.91 -0.56 -22.61
CA ALA A 110 28.57 0.35 -21.54
C ALA A 110 28.56 -0.39 -20.20
N ASP A 111 29.12 0.23 -19.17
CA ASP A 111 29.04 -0.30 -17.81
C ASP A 111 27.59 -0.30 -17.33
N ILE A 112 27.27 -1.24 -16.42
CA ILE A 112 25.93 -1.37 -15.88
C ILE A 112 25.46 -0.07 -15.21
N LYS A 113 26.34 0.67 -14.53
CA LYS A 113 25.98 1.95 -13.89
C LYS A 113 25.61 3.03 -14.92
N SER A 114 26.19 2.99 -16.11
CA SER A 114 25.82 3.90 -17.19
C SER A 114 24.43 3.57 -17.73
N VAL A 115 24.09 2.28 -17.80
CA VAL A 115 22.75 1.83 -18.20
C VAL A 115 21.71 2.18 -17.13
N GLU A 116 22.04 2.00 -15.84
CA GLU A 116 21.23 2.40 -14.68
C GLU A 116 20.88 3.89 -14.71
N ASN A 117 21.90 4.76 -14.77
CA ASN A 117 21.72 6.21 -14.70
C ASN A 117 21.22 6.82 -16.01
N GLY A 118 21.38 6.12 -17.13
CA GLY A 118 20.91 6.51 -18.44
C GLY A 118 19.55 5.89 -18.76
N TRP A 119 19.57 4.79 -19.50
CA TRP A 119 18.37 4.23 -20.12
C TRP A 119 17.34 3.70 -19.10
N LEU A 120 17.76 2.98 -18.06
CA LEU A 120 16.86 2.49 -17.02
C LEU A 120 16.20 3.65 -16.27
N ASN A 121 16.98 4.66 -15.87
CA ASN A 121 16.44 5.87 -15.26
C ASN A 121 15.45 6.57 -16.19
N GLN A 122 15.73 6.71 -17.49
CA GLN A 122 14.76 7.30 -18.44
C GLN A 122 13.45 6.51 -18.52
N LYS A 123 13.51 5.17 -18.48
CA LYS A 123 12.32 4.30 -18.47
C LYS A 123 11.53 4.44 -17.17
N LEU A 124 12.20 4.44 -16.03
CA LEU A 124 11.58 4.69 -14.72
C LEU A 124 10.91 6.06 -14.69
N GLN A 125 11.61 7.11 -15.14
CA GLN A 125 11.09 8.48 -15.18
C GLN A 125 9.82 8.57 -16.05
N LYS A 126 9.79 7.86 -17.19
CA LYS A 126 8.59 7.81 -18.04
C LYS A 126 7.45 7.08 -17.33
N ALA A 127 7.66 5.86 -16.84
CA ALA A 127 6.64 5.06 -16.17
C ALA A 127 6.06 5.81 -14.95
N SER A 128 6.94 6.39 -14.13
CA SER A 128 6.54 7.21 -12.99
C SER A 128 5.73 8.44 -13.42
N ARG A 129 6.12 9.18 -14.47
CA ARG A 129 5.32 10.32 -14.95
C ARG A 129 3.94 9.89 -15.44
N ASP A 130 3.89 8.83 -16.24
CA ASP A 130 2.65 8.33 -16.82
C ASP A 130 1.68 7.87 -15.72
N GLU A 131 2.18 7.14 -14.71
CA GLU A 131 1.35 6.68 -13.61
C GLU A 131 1.02 7.79 -12.60
N LEU A 132 1.99 8.59 -12.15
CA LEU A 132 1.74 9.66 -11.17
C LEU A 132 0.73 10.70 -11.67
N SER A 133 0.68 10.96 -12.97
CA SER A 133 -0.31 11.86 -13.57
C SER A 133 -1.77 11.40 -13.39
N LYS A 134 -1.99 10.12 -13.06
CA LYS A 134 -3.32 9.51 -12.85
C LYS A 134 -3.80 9.59 -11.41
N TYR A 135 -2.91 9.90 -10.46
CA TYR A 135 -3.19 9.89 -9.02
C TYR A 135 -3.04 11.29 -8.42
N SER A 136 -3.85 11.59 -7.40
CA SER A 136 -3.69 12.85 -6.65
C SER A 136 -2.46 12.78 -5.73
N LEU A 137 -1.95 13.94 -5.30
CA LEU A 137 -0.87 13.97 -4.31
C LEU A 137 -1.21 13.19 -3.03
N LEU A 138 -2.46 13.24 -2.56
CA LEU A 138 -2.92 12.47 -1.40
C LEU A 138 -2.87 10.96 -1.62
N ASP A 139 -3.18 10.49 -2.83
CA ASP A 139 -3.07 9.06 -3.15
C ASP A 139 -1.60 8.61 -3.11
N VAL A 140 -0.69 9.46 -3.58
CA VAL A 140 0.75 9.17 -3.59
C VAL A 140 1.33 9.17 -2.17
N MET A 141 0.87 10.07 -1.30
CA MET A 141 1.37 10.22 0.08
C MET A 141 0.67 9.32 1.11
N GLY A 142 -0.59 8.97 0.85
CA GLY A 142 -1.48 8.34 1.83
C GLY A 142 -1.73 6.87 1.57
N SER A 143 -2.98 6.46 1.78
CA SER A 143 -3.43 5.06 1.66
C SER A 143 -3.34 4.49 0.23
N GLY A 144 -3.27 5.35 -0.79
CA GLY A 144 -3.11 4.96 -2.18
C GLY A 144 -1.67 4.59 -2.59
N SER A 145 -0.67 4.86 -1.74
CA SER A 145 0.74 4.79 -2.11
C SER A 145 1.17 3.42 -2.64
N ALA A 146 0.75 2.33 -1.99
CA ALA A 146 1.02 0.97 -2.45
C ALA A 146 0.43 0.67 -3.83
N LYS A 147 -0.75 1.22 -4.14
CA LYS A 147 -1.39 1.06 -5.47
C LYS A 147 -0.59 1.80 -6.54
N VAL A 148 -0.11 3.01 -6.22
CA VAL A 148 0.76 3.79 -7.12
C VAL A 148 2.09 3.06 -7.35
N GLN A 149 2.72 2.53 -6.30
CA GLN A 149 3.95 1.73 -6.40
C GLN A 149 3.76 0.53 -7.32
N GLY A 150 2.69 -0.24 -7.12
CA GLY A 150 2.38 -1.39 -7.98
C GLY A 150 2.12 -1.02 -9.44
N ALA A 151 1.47 0.12 -9.69
CA ALA A 151 1.24 0.62 -11.05
C ALA A 151 2.56 1.01 -11.75
N ILE A 152 3.42 1.77 -11.07
CA ILE A 152 4.74 2.17 -11.59
C ILE A 152 5.61 0.93 -11.82
N LEU A 153 5.65 0.00 -10.87
CA LEU A 153 6.40 -1.25 -10.99
C LEU A 153 6.00 -2.01 -12.25
N LYS A 154 4.70 -2.19 -12.46
CA LYS A 154 4.18 -2.94 -13.61
C LYS A 154 4.51 -2.28 -14.95
N ASP A 155 4.35 -0.97 -15.06
CA ASP A 155 4.67 -0.26 -16.30
C ASP A 155 6.19 -0.23 -16.55
N PHE A 156 6.97 -0.05 -15.49
CA PHE A 156 8.43 -0.09 -15.58
C PHE A 156 8.94 -1.46 -16.00
N GLN A 157 8.47 -2.55 -15.37
CA GLN A 157 8.75 -3.94 -15.75
C GLN A 157 8.49 -4.17 -17.24
N LYS A 158 7.28 -3.86 -17.71
CA LYS A 158 6.88 -4.03 -19.11
C LYS A 158 7.80 -3.26 -20.07
N SER A 159 8.29 -2.10 -19.66
CA SER A 159 9.14 -1.24 -20.50
C SER A 159 10.58 -1.74 -20.66
N VAL A 160 11.04 -2.63 -19.77
CA VAL A 160 12.45 -3.08 -19.72
C VAL A 160 12.65 -4.59 -19.92
N GLU A 161 11.62 -5.40 -19.67
CA GLU A 161 11.68 -6.87 -19.74
C GLU A 161 12.09 -7.41 -21.12
N ASP A 162 11.61 -6.79 -22.20
CA ASP A 162 11.99 -7.17 -23.56
C ASP A 162 13.51 -7.01 -23.78
N GLN A 163 14.15 -6.09 -23.07
CA GLN A 163 15.57 -5.81 -23.21
C GLN A 163 16.44 -6.67 -22.30
N GLY A 164 15.84 -7.53 -21.46
CA GLY A 164 16.55 -8.46 -20.59
C GLY A 164 16.76 -7.97 -19.17
N PHE A 165 16.04 -6.94 -18.71
CA PHE A 165 16.04 -6.53 -17.30
C PHE A 165 14.78 -7.02 -16.61
N ILE A 166 14.95 -7.63 -15.45
CA ILE A 166 13.86 -8.05 -14.56
C ILE A 166 13.86 -7.10 -13.38
N VAL A 167 12.78 -6.33 -13.22
CA VAL A 167 12.58 -5.47 -12.05
C VAL A 167 11.77 -6.28 -11.03
N GLU A 168 12.33 -6.47 -9.86
CA GLU A 168 11.76 -7.36 -8.82
C GLU A 168 10.81 -6.59 -7.91
N ASP A 169 11.26 -5.42 -7.44
CA ASP A 169 10.51 -4.56 -6.54
C ASP A 169 10.68 -3.09 -6.92
N LEU A 170 9.72 -2.28 -6.44
CA LEU A 170 9.80 -0.83 -6.46
C LEU A 170 9.09 -0.29 -5.23
N SER A 171 9.77 0.57 -4.51
CA SER A 171 9.24 1.33 -3.40
C SER A 171 9.61 2.79 -3.53
N PHE A 172 8.83 3.66 -2.92
CA PHE A 172 9.18 5.06 -2.84
C PHE A 172 8.81 5.66 -1.49
N GLY A 173 9.63 6.60 -1.04
CA GLY A 173 9.44 7.31 0.23
C GLY A 173 8.40 8.44 0.13
N VAL A 174 8.19 9.14 1.24
CA VAL A 174 7.31 10.32 1.28
C VAL A 174 7.81 11.34 0.25
N PRO A 175 6.94 11.82 -0.65
CA PRO A 175 7.27 12.85 -1.61
C PRO A 175 7.73 14.15 -0.94
N ASP A 176 8.73 14.78 -1.56
CA ASP A 176 9.19 16.11 -1.18
C ASP A 176 8.29 17.15 -1.87
N VAL A 177 7.64 17.99 -1.07
CA VAL A 177 6.69 19.03 -1.49
C VAL A 177 7.05 20.35 -0.80
N ASP A 178 6.71 21.47 -1.45
CA ASP A 178 6.97 22.79 -0.87
C ASP A 178 6.15 23.02 0.42
N ALA A 179 6.63 23.91 1.29
CA ALA A 179 6.03 24.16 2.60
C ALA A 179 4.56 24.64 2.54
N GLN A 180 4.18 25.37 1.49
CA GLN A 180 2.80 25.83 1.32
C GLN A 180 1.88 24.65 0.95
N THR A 181 2.34 23.78 0.06
CA THR A 181 1.63 22.55 -0.31
C THR A 181 1.52 21.61 0.90
N GLN A 182 2.59 21.45 1.69
CA GLN A 182 2.55 20.66 2.92
C GLN A 182 1.49 21.20 3.90
N LYS A 183 1.48 22.51 4.16
CA LYS A 183 0.46 23.13 5.03
C LYS A 183 -0.96 22.89 4.52
N SER A 184 -1.17 23.01 3.20
CA SER A 184 -2.48 22.78 2.59
C SER A 184 -2.94 21.32 2.74
N ILE A 185 -2.00 20.36 2.66
CA ILE A 185 -2.27 18.94 2.92
C ILE A 185 -2.61 18.73 4.40
N ASP A 186 -1.84 19.31 5.32
CA ASP A 186 -2.08 19.17 6.76
C ASP A 186 -3.46 19.71 7.15
N ASP A 187 -3.84 20.87 6.61
CA ASP A 187 -5.16 21.48 6.80
C ASP A 187 -6.29 20.60 6.22
N LEU A 188 -6.04 19.96 5.07
CA LEU A 188 -7.01 19.04 4.46
C LEU A 188 -7.16 17.75 5.26
N ILE A 189 -6.05 17.17 5.73
CA ILE A 189 -6.05 15.98 6.60
C ILE A 189 -6.84 16.30 7.87
N LYS A 190 -6.56 17.43 8.51
CA LYS A 190 -7.28 17.89 9.69
C LYS A 190 -8.78 18.03 9.40
N THR A 191 -9.13 18.70 8.30
CA THR A 191 -10.53 18.86 7.88
C THR A 191 -11.21 17.51 7.61
N SER A 192 -10.51 16.56 6.99
CA SER A 192 -11.02 15.21 6.75
C SER A 192 -11.26 14.44 8.04
N GLN A 193 -10.35 14.56 9.01
CA GLN A 193 -10.49 13.96 10.34
C GLN A 193 -11.65 14.59 11.12
N ASP A 194 -11.79 15.91 11.07
CA ASP A 194 -12.89 16.63 11.72
C ASP A 194 -14.24 16.23 11.12
N ASN A 195 -14.33 16.09 9.79
CA ASN A 195 -15.53 15.60 9.11
C ASN A 195 -15.86 14.15 9.47
N GLU A 196 -14.84 13.28 9.57
CA GLU A 196 -15.03 11.89 9.96
C GLU A 196 -15.50 11.78 11.40
N ARG A 197 -14.91 12.56 12.29
CA ARG A 197 -15.35 12.70 13.69
C ARG A 197 -16.80 13.19 13.76
N ALA A 198 -17.16 14.24 13.03
CA ALA A 198 -18.53 14.76 13.01
C ALA A 198 -19.54 13.72 12.50
N LYS A 199 -19.18 12.93 11.47
CA LYS A 199 -20.00 11.81 10.99
C LYS A 199 -20.17 10.72 12.04
N LEU A 200 -19.09 10.34 12.72
CA LEU A 200 -19.14 9.37 13.81
C LEU A 200 -20.01 9.88 14.96
N GLU A 201 -19.86 11.14 15.37
CA GLU A 201 -20.68 11.77 16.41
C GLU A 201 -22.16 11.83 16.01
N ALA A 202 -22.47 12.19 14.75
CA ALA A 202 -23.84 12.18 14.24
C ALA A 202 -24.43 10.76 14.23
N LYS A 203 -23.64 9.76 13.84
CA LYS A 203 -24.05 8.35 13.88
C LYS A 203 -24.30 7.88 15.31
N THR A 204 -23.44 8.24 16.25
CA THR A 204 -23.61 7.93 17.68
C THR A 204 -24.90 8.55 18.22
N LYS A 205 -25.13 9.86 18.00
CA LYS A 205 -26.35 10.54 18.42
C LYS A 205 -27.61 9.91 17.82
N LYS A 206 -27.56 9.49 16.56
CA LYS A 206 -28.66 8.78 15.91
C LYS A 206 -28.94 7.44 16.60
N THR A 207 -27.90 6.65 16.82
CA THR A 207 -28.01 5.35 17.53
C THR A 207 -28.54 5.52 18.96
N GLU A 208 -28.08 6.55 19.69
CA GLU A 208 -28.56 6.87 21.03
C GLU A 208 -30.04 7.26 21.04
N ALA A 209 -30.47 8.09 20.09
CA ALA A 209 -31.87 8.48 19.96
C ALA A 209 -32.78 7.28 19.60
N GLU A 210 -32.33 6.41 18.70
CA GLU A 210 -33.02 5.15 18.37
C GLU A 210 -33.11 4.23 19.60
N ALA A 211 -32.03 4.11 20.37
CA ALA A 211 -32.01 3.31 21.59
C ALA A 211 -32.96 3.88 22.67
N ASP A 212 -32.99 5.19 22.87
CA ASP A 212 -33.89 5.84 23.83
C ASP A 212 -35.37 5.69 23.41
N ALA A 213 -35.68 5.85 22.12
CA ALA A 213 -37.02 5.62 21.59
C ALA A 213 -37.48 4.17 21.83
N ASN A 214 -36.63 3.19 21.51
CA ASN A 214 -36.92 1.78 21.76
C ASN A 214 -37.09 1.48 23.26
N ALA A 215 -36.27 2.08 24.11
CA ALA A 215 -36.39 1.93 25.56
C ALA A 215 -37.71 2.53 26.09
N LYS A 216 -38.16 3.68 25.56
CA LYS A 216 -39.45 4.28 25.92
C LYS A 216 -40.63 3.41 25.49
N ILE A 217 -40.60 2.87 24.28
CA ILE A 217 -41.62 1.93 23.79
C ILE A 217 -41.67 0.69 24.69
N ALA A 218 -40.51 0.08 24.96
CA ALA A 218 -40.43 -1.11 25.82
C ALA A 218 -40.96 -0.86 27.25
N ARG A 219 -40.67 0.32 27.82
CA ARG A 219 -41.23 0.73 29.13
C ARG A 219 -42.75 0.88 29.08
N ALA A 220 -43.27 1.61 28.09
CA ALA A 220 -44.71 1.82 27.94
C ALA A 220 -45.46 0.49 27.70
N GLU A 221 -44.90 -0.41 26.90
CA GLU A 221 -45.44 -1.77 26.73
C GLU A 221 -45.39 -2.59 28.02
N GLY A 222 -44.31 -2.46 28.80
CA GLY A 222 -44.17 -3.10 30.10
C GLY A 222 -45.23 -2.64 31.09
N GLU A 223 -45.44 -1.32 31.19
CA GLU A 223 -46.46 -0.70 32.03
C GLU A 223 -47.88 -1.10 31.58
N ALA A 224 -48.15 -1.06 30.28
CA ALA A 224 -49.45 -1.49 29.75
C ALA A 224 -49.75 -2.96 30.06
N LYS A 225 -48.75 -3.85 29.92
CA LYS A 225 -48.89 -5.27 30.29
C LYS A 225 -49.08 -5.45 31.79
N ALA A 226 -48.36 -4.69 32.63
CA ALA A 226 -48.52 -4.72 34.07
C ALA A 226 -49.93 -4.25 34.49
N ASN A 227 -50.40 -3.12 33.98
CA ASN A 227 -51.72 -2.57 34.24
C ASN A 227 -52.83 -3.52 33.79
N LYS A 228 -52.68 -4.14 32.61
CA LYS A 228 -53.61 -5.17 32.14
C LYS A 228 -53.67 -6.35 33.10
N LYS A 229 -52.51 -6.86 33.54
CA LYS A 229 -52.44 -7.97 34.49
C LYS A 229 -53.05 -7.62 35.85
N ILE A 230 -52.87 -6.38 36.32
CA ILE A 230 -53.51 -5.88 37.54
C ILE A 230 -55.04 -5.83 37.34
N SER A 231 -55.51 -5.21 36.26
CA SER A 231 -56.94 -5.15 35.92
C SER A 231 -57.57 -6.54 35.83
N ASP A 232 -56.90 -7.48 35.16
CA ASP A 232 -57.37 -8.87 35.04
C ASP A 232 -57.41 -9.59 36.41
N SER A 233 -56.59 -9.16 37.38
CA SER A 233 -56.58 -9.69 38.75
C SER A 233 -57.62 -9.07 39.69
N ILE A 234 -58.17 -7.91 39.31
CA ILE A 234 -59.27 -7.26 40.02
C ILE A 234 -60.57 -7.91 39.54
N THR A 235 -61.09 -8.84 40.34
CA THR A 235 -62.40 -9.47 40.14
C THR A 235 -63.42 -8.86 41.10
N ASP A 236 -64.71 -8.85 40.73
CA ASP A 236 -65.78 -8.29 41.56
C ASP A 236 -65.80 -8.85 42.99
N LYS A 237 -65.50 -10.15 43.15
CA LYS A 237 -65.34 -10.79 44.46
C LYS A 237 -64.19 -10.19 45.29
N ASN A 238 -63.10 -9.79 44.64
CA ASN A 238 -61.93 -9.23 45.31
C ASN A 238 -62.20 -7.76 45.73
N ILE A 239 -62.92 -6.99 44.90
CA ILE A 239 -63.39 -5.64 45.27
C ILE A 239 -64.31 -5.71 46.49
N GLN A 240 -65.33 -6.57 46.45
CA GLN A 240 -66.27 -6.74 47.57
C GLN A 240 -65.54 -7.18 48.86
N TYR A 241 -64.55 -8.06 48.74
CA TYR A 241 -63.72 -8.48 49.88
C TYR A 241 -62.86 -7.34 50.44
N MET A 242 -62.26 -6.50 49.58
CA MET A 242 -61.51 -5.32 49.99
C MET A 242 -62.39 -4.24 50.63
N GLU A 243 -63.59 -3.98 50.08
CA GLU A 243 -64.59 -3.10 50.69
C GLU A 243 -65.00 -3.62 52.07
N ALA A 244 -65.32 -4.91 52.20
CA ALA A 244 -65.68 -5.50 53.48
C ALA A 244 -64.57 -5.34 54.53
N GLN A 245 -63.29 -5.50 54.14
CA GLN A 245 -62.16 -5.23 55.03
C GLN A 245 -62.00 -3.74 55.38
N ALA A 246 -62.18 -2.83 54.42
CA ALA A 246 -62.12 -1.40 54.67
C ALA A 246 -63.22 -0.96 55.65
N HIS A 247 -64.43 -1.52 55.51
CA HIS A 247 -65.57 -1.27 56.41
C HIS A 247 -65.31 -1.81 57.82
N LEU A 248 -64.64 -2.97 57.96
CA LEU A 248 -64.19 -3.49 59.25
C LEU A 248 -63.18 -2.57 59.94
N LYS A 249 -62.31 -1.92 59.17
CA LYS A 249 -61.19 -1.13 59.71
C LYS A 249 -61.55 0.34 59.98
N HIS A 250 -62.42 0.93 59.17
CA HIS A 250 -62.75 2.35 59.23
C HIS A 250 -64.21 2.64 59.66
N GLY A 251 -65.06 1.62 59.75
CA GLY A 251 -66.49 1.78 60.02
C GLY A 251 -67.23 2.42 58.85
N PHE A 252 -68.56 2.41 58.90
CA PHE A 252 -69.39 3.06 57.89
C PHE A 252 -69.32 4.58 58.04
N VAL A 253 -69.07 5.30 56.94
CA VAL A 253 -69.14 6.76 56.93
C VAL A 253 -70.61 7.16 56.88
N THR A 254 -71.15 7.67 57.99
CA THR A 254 -72.49 8.27 58.02
C THR A 254 -72.38 9.76 57.69
N VAL A 255 -72.89 10.16 56.52
CA VAL A 255 -73.18 11.57 56.25
C VAL A 255 -74.48 11.94 56.97
N GLN A 256 -74.38 12.72 58.06
CA GLN A 256 -75.52 13.35 58.70
C GLN A 256 -76.03 14.50 57.81
N GLY A 257 -76.91 14.18 56.86
CA GLY A 257 -77.73 15.17 56.16
C GLY A 257 -78.95 15.52 57.02
N ALA A 258 -79.03 16.77 57.49
CA ALA A 258 -80.23 17.27 58.16
C ALA A 258 -81.39 17.34 57.15
N ASN A 259 -82.37 16.44 57.32
CA ASN A 259 -83.72 16.43 56.75
C ASN A 259 -84.01 17.35 55.56
N GLY A 260 -84.01 16.77 54.35
CA GLY A 260 -84.66 17.31 53.17
C GLY A 260 -84.86 16.21 52.15
N VAL A 261 -86.10 15.85 51.85
CA VAL A 261 -86.47 14.89 50.80
C VAL A 261 -85.91 15.38 49.46
N ILE A 262 -85.02 14.62 48.83
CA ILE A 262 -84.64 14.83 47.44
C ILE A 262 -85.66 14.07 46.60
N VAL A 263 -86.68 14.79 46.14
CA VAL A 263 -87.50 14.35 45.00
C VAL A 263 -86.69 14.61 43.74
N ASP A 264 -86.51 13.58 42.92
CA ASP A 264 -86.03 13.70 41.54
C ASP A 264 -87.04 14.56 40.76
N GLN A 265 -86.70 15.83 40.54
CA GLN A 265 -87.32 16.65 39.52
C GLN A 265 -86.56 16.43 38.21
N THR A 266 -86.93 15.37 37.51
CA THR A 266 -86.66 15.25 36.09
C THR A 266 -87.57 16.27 35.38
N GLY A 267 -87.02 17.46 35.15
CA GLY A 267 -87.68 18.54 34.46
C GLY A 267 -87.68 18.34 32.93
N ASN A 268 -88.84 17.93 32.43
CA ASN A 268 -89.45 18.40 31.18
C ASN A 268 -89.02 17.80 29.82
N LYS A 269 -90.04 17.16 29.22
CA LYS A 269 -90.23 16.66 27.84
C LYS A 269 -89.67 15.30 27.46
#